data_AF-A0A1I5FRC2-F1
#
_entry.id   AF-A0A1I5FRC2-F1
#
_cell.length_a   1.000
_cell.length_b   1.000
_cell.length_c   1.000
_cell.angle_alpha   90.00
_cell.angle_beta   90.00
_cell.angle_gamma   90.00
#
_symmetry.space_group_name_H-M   'P 1'
#
loop_
_entity.id
_entity.type
_entity.pdbx_description
1 polymer ?
#
loop_
_entity_poly.entity_id
_entity_poly.type
_entity_poly.pdbx_seq_one_letter_code
_entity_poly.pdbx_strand_id
1 'polypeptide(L)'
;MSPRAACRLDTLGFSQVYDYMPGKVDWLARNLPVEGTDAGAPLIGRHLRDEVVTAAPDEPIADVRACVAASPHSFALVTTADRVLLGRLRGTHLDHADANAVTAEVMEAGPSTLRPHEPVDAVRAHLVDKGHAYAIVTDPDGRLLGTVHADDLM
;
A
#
# COMPACT_ATOMS: atom_id res chain seq x y z
N MET A 1 -13.21 -1.62 -13.60
CA MET A 1 -11.99 -2.22 -14.18
C MET A 1 -10.92 -1.14 -14.15
N SER A 2 -9.66 -1.43 -13.82
CA SER A 2 -8.65 -0.36 -13.86
C SER A 2 -8.43 0.10 -15.31
N PRO A 3 -8.11 1.38 -15.55
CA PRO A 3 -7.86 1.90 -16.91
C PRO A 3 -6.78 1.08 -17.67
N ARG A 4 -5.78 0.56 -16.93
CA ARG A 4 -4.72 -0.30 -17.48
C ARG A 4 -5.24 -1.65 -17.98
N ALA A 5 -6.19 -2.27 -17.26
CA ALA A 5 -6.80 -3.53 -17.68
C ALA A 5 -7.77 -3.33 -18.84
N ALA A 6 -8.54 -2.23 -18.85
CA ALA A 6 -9.42 -1.86 -19.95
C ALA A 6 -8.63 -1.66 -21.25
N CYS A 7 -7.55 -0.87 -21.20
CA CYS A 7 -6.66 -0.69 -22.35
C CYS A 7 -6.06 -2.01 -22.84
N ARG A 8 -5.64 -2.90 -21.92
CA ARG A 8 -5.13 -4.22 -22.30
C ARG A 8 -6.19 -5.07 -23.01
N LEU A 9 -7.45 -5.06 -22.58
CA LEU A 9 -8.53 -5.80 -23.24
C LEU A 9 -8.90 -5.20 -24.59
N ASP A 10 -8.87 -3.88 -24.73
CA ASP A 10 -9.11 -3.21 -26.01
C ASP A 10 -8.05 -3.64 -27.06
N THR A 11 -6.77 -3.70 -26.65
CA THR A 11 -5.70 -4.23 -27.52
C THR A 11 -5.86 -5.71 -27.89
N LEU A 12 -6.67 -6.47 -27.14
CA LEU A 12 -6.96 -7.88 -27.40
C LEU A 12 -8.25 -8.07 -28.24
N GLY A 13 -8.87 -6.99 -28.72
CA GLY A 13 -10.00 -7.04 -29.65
C GLY A 13 -11.37 -7.16 -28.99
N PHE A 14 -11.49 -6.91 -27.68
CA PHE A 14 -12.77 -6.86 -27.00
C PHE A 14 -13.50 -5.56 -27.38
N SER A 15 -14.73 -5.66 -27.89
CA SER A 15 -15.49 -4.52 -28.44
C SER A 15 -16.45 -3.83 -27.46
N GLN A 16 -16.63 -4.39 -26.25
CA GLN A 16 -17.45 -3.83 -25.17
C GLN A 16 -16.61 -3.71 -23.90
N VAL A 17 -15.57 -2.87 -23.97
CA VAL A 17 -14.73 -2.53 -22.83
C VAL A 17 -15.28 -1.25 -22.21
N TYR A 18 -15.71 -1.33 -20.95
CA TYR A 18 -16.19 -0.17 -20.20
C TYR A 18 -15.12 0.30 -19.22
N ASP A 19 -14.77 1.58 -19.31
CA ASP A 19 -14.00 2.25 -18.27
C ASP A 19 -14.91 2.54 -17.06
N TYR A 20 -14.38 2.31 -15.86
CA TYR A 20 -15.08 2.68 -14.64
C TYR A 20 -14.82 4.16 -14.38
N MET A 21 -15.82 5.01 -14.68
CA MET A 21 -15.78 6.42 -14.30
C MET A 21 -15.62 6.56 -12.78
N PRO A 22 -14.79 7.49 -12.29
CA PRO A 22 -14.63 7.76 -10.86
C PRO A 22 -15.99 8.03 -10.19
N GLY A 23 -16.44 7.07 -9.38
CA GLY A 23 -17.69 7.17 -8.62
C GLY A 23 -17.45 7.47 -7.15
N LYS A 24 -18.52 7.46 -6.34
CA LYS A 24 -18.43 7.65 -4.87
C LYS A 24 -17.45 6.67 -4.19
N VAL A 25 -17.39 5.44 -4.69
CA VAL A 25 -16.43 4.43 -4.19
C VAL A 25 -14.99 4.81 -4.53
N ASP A 26 -14.73 5.36 -5.73
CA ASP A 26 -13.39 5.84 -6.11
C ASP A 26 -12.96 7.03 -5.25
N TRP A 27 -13.90 7.96 -5.00
CA TRP A 27 -13.70 9.09 -4.08
C TRP A 27 -13.27 8.64 -2.69
N LEU A 28 -14.00 7.68 -2.12
CA LEU A 28 -13.69 7.07 -0.83
C LEU A 28 -12.34 6.32 -0.86
N ALA A 29 -12.06 5.59 -1.94
CA ALA A 29 -10.82 4.85 -2.11
C ALA A 29 -9.58 5.74 -2.25
N ARG A 30 -9.76 7.00 -2.65
CA ARG A 30 -8.70 8.03 -2.65
C ARG A 30 -8.55 8.74 -1.30
N ASN A 31 -9.24 8.29 -0.25
CA ASN A 31 -9.26 8.90 1.08
C ASN A 31 -9.66 10.38 1.07
N LEU A 32 -10.56 10.79 0.17
CA LEU A 32 -10.99 12.18 0.05
C LEU A 32 -12.05 12.54 1.11
N PRO A 33 -12.17 13.84 1.48
CA PRO A 33 -13.16 14.30 2.45
C PRO A 33 -14.60 13.90 2.08
N VAL A 34 -15.39 13.51 3.08
CA VAL A 34 -16.80 13.12 2.91
C VAL A 34 -17.69 13.76 3.96
N GLU A 35 -18.92 14.09 3.56
CA GLU A 35 -19.98 14.62 4.42
C GLU A 35 -21.25 13.75 4.29
N GLY A 36 -22.12 13.81 5.30
CA GLY A 36 -23.39 13.07 5.35
C GLY A 36 -23.49 12.11 6.53
N THR A 37 -24.60 11.35 6.59
CA THR A 37 -24.97 10.50 7.73
C THR A 37 -23.90 9.47 8.08
N ASP A 38 -23.30 8.83 7.07
CA ASP A 38 -22.26 7.80 7.25
C ASP A 38 -20.85 8.38 7.20
N ALA A 39 -20.69 9.70 7.08
CA ALA A 39 -19.37 10.32 7.12
C ALA A 39 -18.67 10.07 8.45
N GLY A 40 -19.40 9.73 9.52
CA GLY A 40 -18.81 9.33 10.81
C GLY A 40 -18.20 7.93 10.83
N ALA A 41 -18.42 7.09 9.80
CA ALA A 41 -18.02 5.69 9.83
C ALA A 41 -16.52 5.51 10.13
N PRO A 42 -16.13 4.54 10.98
CA PRO A 42 -14.75 4.26 11.29
C PRO A 42 -14.10 3.55 10.10
N LEU A 43 -13.42 4.31 9.25
CA LEU A 43 -12.69 3.84 8.08
C LEU A 43 -11.18 3.86 8.37
N ILE A 44 -10.45 2.86 7.87
CA ILE A 44 -9.02 2.71 8.18
C ILE A 44 -8.16 3.89 7.68
N GLY A 45 -8.62 4.63 6.68
CA GLY A 45 -7.96 5.81 6.12
C GLY A 45 -7.77 6.97 7.11
N ARG A 46 -8.43 6.92 8.27
CA ARG A 46 -8.27 7.88 9.38
C ARG A 46 -7.14 7.52 10.35
N HIS A 47 -6.65 6.28 10.27
CA HIS A 47 -5.64 5.73 11.16
C HIS A 47 -4.30 5.53 10.41
N LEU A 48 -4.11 6.25 9.30
CA LEU A 48 -2.92 6.13 8.49
C LEU A 48 -1.68 6.63 9.22
N ARG A 49 -0.63 5.83 9.11
CA ARG A 49 0.72 6.07 9.59
C ARG A 49 1.67 6.22 8.41
N ASP A 50 2.49 7.26 8.42
CA ASP A 50 3.43 7.60 7.35
C ASP A 50 4.91 7.49 7.77
N GLU A 51 5.20 7.03 8.99
CA GLU A 51 6.56 6.89 9.53
C GLU A 51 7.33 5.66 9.01
N VAL A 52 6.69 4.81 8.19
CA VAL A 52 7.33 3.64 7.59
C VAL A 52 8.34 4.09 6.54
N VAL A 53 9.56 3.55 6.62
CA VAL A 53 10.64 3.83 5.66
C VAL A 53 10.20 3.48 4.24
N THR A 54 10.35 4.43 3.32
CA THR A 54 10.17 4.21 1.89
C THR A 54 11.52 4.28 1.17
N ALA A 55 11.72 3.42 0.18
CA ALA A 55 12.94 3.38 -0.63
C ALA A 55 12.61 3.44 -2.13
N ALA A 56 13.54 4.00 -2.91
CA ALA A 56 13.46 3.96 -4.37
C ALA A 56 13.93 2.58 -4.90
N PRO A 57 13.44 2.11 -6.06
CA PRO A 57 13.82 0.81 -6.60
C PRO A 57 15.32 0.67 -6.92
N ASP A 58 15.99 1.78 -7.23
CA ASP A 58 17.42 1.87 -7.55
C ASP A 58 18.30 2.18 -6.33
N GLU A 59 17.69 2.35 -5.14
CA GLU A 59 18.42 2.66 -3.92
C GLU A 59 19.21 1.44 -3.40
N PRO A 60 20.47 1.61 -2.98
CA PRO A 60 21.27 0.52 -2.42
C PRO A 60 20.68 -0.04 -1.13
N ILE A 61 20.75 -1.36 -0.96
CA ILE A 61 20.28 -2.02 0.26
C ILE A 61 20.99 -1.51 1.53
N ALA A 62 22.26 -1.12 1.43
CA ALA A 62 23.00 -0.57 2.57
C ALA A 62 22.30 0.65 3.20
N ASP A 63 21.84 1.58 2.36
CA ASP A 63 21.22 2.83 2.79
C ASP A 63 19.84 2.56 3.39
N VAL A 64 19.03 1.76 2.69
CA VAL A 64 17.69 1.36 3.17
C VAL A 64 17.78 0.61 4.50
N ARG A 65 18.77 -0.28 4.65
CA ARG A 65 18.99 -1.03 5.89
C ARG A 65 19.33 -0.10 7.06
N ALA A 66 20.17 0.91 6.84
CA ALA A 66 20.49 1.89 7.87
C ALA A 66 19.26 2.69 8.30
N CYS A 67 18.42 3.12 7.35
CA CYS A 67 17.16 3.80 7.64
C CYS A 67 16.17 2.91 8.42
N VAL A 68 16.02 1.64 8.03
CA VAL A 68 15.15 0.67 8.73
C VAL A 68 15.67 0.40 10.14
N ALA A 69 16.98 0.27 10.35
CA ALA A 69 17.55 0.06 11.67
C ALA A 69 17.33 1.26 12.63
N ALA A 70 17.15 2.46 12.09
CA ALA A 70 16.82 3.67 12.84
C ALA A 70 15.30 3.90 13.01
N SER A 71 14.47 3.05 12.40
CA SER A 71 13.01 3.15 12.43
C SER A 71 12.42 2.23 13.50
N PRO A 72 11.25 2.57 14.09
CA PRO A 72 10.49 1.62 14.91
C PRO A 72 9.96 0.40 14.13
N HIS A 73 10.03 0.42 12.80
CA HIS A 73 9.53 -0.63 11.94
C HIS A 73 10.67 -1.47 11.36
N SER A 74 10.53 -2.80 11.43
CA SER A 74 11.50 -3.74 10.87
C SER A 74 11.27 -4.02 9.38
N PHE A 75 10.79 -3.06 8.60
CA PHE A 75 10.54 -3.21 7.17
C PHE A 75 10.55 -1.86 6.44
N ALA A 76 10.75 -1.90 5.13
CA ALA A 76 10.61 -0.77 4.22
C ALA A 76 9.65 -1.10 3.09
N LEU A 77 9.07 -0.05 2.49
CA LEU A 77 8.23 -0.14 1.30
C LEU A 77 8.95 0.46 0.10
N VAL A 78 8.92 -0.24 -1.03
CA VAL A 78 9.57 0.22 -2.25
C VAL A 78 8.56 0.94 -3.10
N THR A 79 8.83 2.20 -3.42
CA THR A 79 7.90 3.03 -4.20
C THR A 79 8.59 3.72 -5.36
N THR A 80 7.85 3.99 -6.44
CA THR A 80 8.30 4.93 -7.48
C THR A 80 8.29 6.37 -6.97
N ALA A 81 8.85 7.30 -7.75
CA ALA A 81 8.76 8.74 -7.48
C ALA A 81 7.31 9.24 -7.34
N ASP A 82 6.37 8.64 -8.06
CA ASP A 82 4.93 8.94 -7.98
C ASP A 82 4.20 8.21 -6.82
N ARG A 83 4.97 7.67 -5.86
CA ARG A 83 4.51 6.87 -4.71
C ARG A 83 3.80 5.56 -5.06
N VAL A 84 3.93 5.05 -6.29
CA VAL A 84 3.33 3.75 -6.65
C VAL A 84 4.10 2.65 -5.92
N LEU A 85 3.37 1.82 -5.16
CA LEU A 85 3.97 0.72 -4.40
C LEU A 85 4.39 -0.41 -5.34
N LEU A 86 5.68 -0.76 -5.29
CA LEU A 86 6.27 -1.84 -6.08
C LEU A 86 6.46 -3.11 -5.24
N GLY A 87 6.92 -2.94 -3.99
CA GLY A 87 7.33 -4.07 -3.17
C GLY A 87 7.51 -3.75 -1.70
N ARG A 88 7.90 -4.77 -0.94
CA ARG A 88 8.24 -4.70 0.48
C ARG A 88 9.59 -5.34 0.74
N LEU A 89 10.40 -4.70 1.57
CA LEU A 89 11.63 -5.25 2.13
C LEU A 89 11.41 -5.55 3.61
N ARG A 90 11.47 -6.83 4.01
CA ARG A 90 11.41 -7.23 5.43
C ARG A 90 12.81 -7.11 6.03
N GLY A 91 12.90 -6.74 7.31
CA GLY A 91 14.16 -6.60 8.04
C GLY A 91 15.03 -7.84 7.95
N THR A 92 14.43 -9.02 8.11
CA THR A 92 15.14 -10.30 7.96
C THR A 92 15.75 -10.49 6.56
N HIS A 93 15.13 -9.96 5.50
CA HIS A 93 15.66 -10.03 4.14
C HIS A 93 16.75 -8.98 3.93
N LEU A 94 16.55 -7.77 4.48
CA LEU A 94 17.54 -6.70 4.48
C LEU A 94 18.84 -7.18 5.12
N ASP A 95 18.79 -7.82 6.29
CA ASP A 95 19.98 -8.26 7.04
C ASP A 95 20.90 -9.21 6.24
N HIS A 96 20.33 -10.03 5.35
CA HIS A 96 21.07 -11.05 4.60
C HIS A 96 21.37 -10.65 3.15
N ALA A 97 20.76 -9.58 2.65
CA ALA A 97 20.96 -9.13 1.28
C ALA A 97 22.35 -8.51 1.08
N ASP A 98 22.85 -8.57 -0.17
CA ASP A 98 24.06 -7.86 -0.57
C ASP A 98 23.85 -6.34 -0.37
N ALA A 99 24.80 -5.70 0.30
CA ALA A 99 24.76 -4.27 0.60
C ALA A 99 24.77 -3.40 -0.66
N ASN A 100 25.39 -3.88 -1.75
CA ASN A 100 25.48 -3.15 -3.02
C ASN A 100 24.34 -3.48 -3.99
N ALA A 101 23.52 -4.49 -3.70
CA ALA A 101 22.35 -4.79 -4.51
C ALA A 101 21.36 -3.62 -4.46
N VAL A 102 20.59 -3.46 -5.53
CA VAL A 102 19.52 -2.47 -5.57
C VAL A 102 18.23 -3.04 -4.99
N THR A 103 17.45 -2.16 -4.39
CA THR A 103 16.19 -2.49 -3.71
C THR A 103 15.22 -3.31 -4.57
N ALA A 104 15.10 -2.99 -5.87
CA ALA A 104 14.19 -3.69 -6.79
C ALA A 104 14.53 -5.18 -7.00
N GLU A 105 15.79 -5.57 -6.85
CA GLU A 105 16.22 -6.97 -7.02
C GLU A 105 15.93 -7.82 -5.78
N VAL A 106 15.84 -7.20 -4.60
CA VAL A 106 15.72 -7.88 -3.31
C VAL A 106 14.29 -7.86 -2.78
N MET A 107 13.48 -6.88 -3.18
CA MET A 107 12.13 -6.70 -2.65
C MET A 107 11.19 -7.89 -2.92
N GLU A 108 10.28 -8.13 -1.97
CA GLU A 108 9.08 -8.92 -2.22
C GLU A 108 8.11 -8.08 -3.07
N ALA A 109 7.97 -8.43 -4.35
CA ALA A 109 7.11 -7.71 -5.27
C ALA A 109 5.61 -7.92 -4.95
N GLY A 110 4.81 -6.86 -5.14
CA GLY A 110 3.35 -6.94 -5.05
C GLY A 110 2.80 -7.38 -3.69
N PRO A 111 3.17 -6.71 -2.57
CA PRO A 111 2.59 -7.02 -1.28
C PRO A 111 1.07 -6.77 -1.29
N SER A 112 0.35 -7.47 -0.42
CA SER A 112 -1.10 -7.24 -0.26
C SER A 112 -1.36 -5.83 0.29
N THR A 113 -2.35 -5.15 -0.28
CA THR A 113 -2.77 -3.81 0.15
C THR A 113 -4.28 -3.75 0.37
N LEU A 114 -4.68 -2.86 1.27
CA LEU A 114 -6.07 -2.51 1.55
C LEU A 114 -6.40 -1.13 0.99
N ARG A 115 -7.69 -0.81 0.94
CA ARG A 115 -8.19 0.51 0.56
C ARG A 115 -8.58 1.32 1.80
N PRO A 116 -8.37 2.66 1.79
CA PRO A 116 -8.60 3.50 2.96
C PRO A 116 -10.06 3.53 3.43
N HIS A 117 -11.00 3.19 2.55
CA HIS A 117 -12.43 3.17 2.85
C HIS A 117 -12.92 1.82 3.41
N GLU A 118 -12.01 0.89 3.70
CA GLU A 118 -12.39 -0.35 4.36
C GLU A 118 -12.79 -0.07 5.83
N PRO A 119 -13.84 -0.73 6.36
CA PRO A 119 -14.26 -0.55 7.74
C PRO A 119 -13.22 -1.05 8.74
N VAL A 120 -12.98 -0.28 9.81
CA VAL A 120 -12.02 -0.62 10.87
C VAL A 120 -12.26 -2.01 11.46
N ASP A 121 -13.51 -2.36 11.76
CA ASP A 121 -13.84 -3.65 12.39
C ASP A 121 -13.48 -4.86 11.52
N ALA A 122 -13.71 -4.75 10.21
CA ALA A 122 -13.40 -5.80 9.25
C ALA A 122 -11.88 -5.99 9.12
N VAL A 123 -11.14 -4.88 9.04
CA VAL A 123 -9.68 -4.91 8.92
C VAL A 123 -9.03 -5.39 10.21
N ARG A 124 -9.52 -4.95 11.38
CA ARG A 124 -9.06 -5.45 12.68
C ARG A 124 -9.24 -6.96 12.78
N ALA A 125 -10.43 -7.47 12.46
CA ALA A 125 -10.69 -8.92 12.48
C ALA A 125 -9.75 -9.68 11.53
N HIS A 126 -9.49 -9.12 10.34
CA HIS A 126 -8.57 -9.69 9.36
C HIS A 126 -7.11 -9.73 9.87
N LEU A 127 -6.62 -8.64 10.45
CA LEU A 127 -5.26 -8.56 11.01
C LEU A 127 -5.07 -9.57 12.15
N VAL A 128 -6.06 -9.70 13.03
CA VAL A 128 -6.04 -10.68 14.13
C VAL A 128 -6.04 -12.11 13.59
N ASP A 129 -6.93 -12.44 12.66
CA ASP A 129 -7.00 -13.78 12.03
C ASP A 129 -5.69 -14.19 11.35
N LYS A 130 -5.03 -13.23 10.68
CA LYS A 130 -3.75 -13.46 9.98
C LYS A 130 -2.51 -13.29 10.86
N GLY A 131 -2.66 -12.87 12.11
CA GLY A 131 -1.54 -12.54 12.99
C GLY A 131 -0.63 -11.46 12.40
N HIS A 132 -1.21 -10.50 11.66
CA HIS A 132 -0.47 -9.40 11.05
C HIS A 132 -0.54 -8.16 11.94
N ALA A 133 0.61 -7.58 12.26
CA ALA A 133 0.69 -6.37 13.09
C ALA A 133 0.25 -5.11 12.33
N TYR A 134 0.26 -5.14 11.00
CA TYR A 134 -0.05 -3.99 10.16
C TYR A 134 -0.58 -4.41 8.78
N ALA A 135 -1.21 -3.47 8.09
CA ALA A 135 -1.54 -3.56 6.66
C ALA A 135 -1.04 -2.32 5.91
N ILE A 136 -0.76 -2.50 4.62
CA ILE A 136 -0.37 -1.41 3.72
C ILE A 136 -1.62 -0.86 3.05
N VAL A 137 -1.77 0.46 3.00
CA VAL A 137 -2.94 1.12 2.42
C VAL A 137 -2.53 1.89 1.16
N THR A 138 -3.21 1.59 0.05
CA THR A 138 -3.00 2.28 -1.22
C THR A 138 -4.31 2.85 -1.76
N ASP A 139 -4.21 3.83 -2.64
CA ASP A 139 -5.34 4.28 -3.45
C ASP A 139 -5.63 3.30 -4.61
N PRO A 140 -6.66 3.54 -5.45
CA PRO A 140 -6.97 2.72 -6.63
C PRO A 140 -5.84 2.65 -7.67
N ASP A 141 -5.01 3.69 -7.75
CA ASP A 141 -3.89 3.80 -8.67
C ASP A 141 -2.64 3.08 -8.15
N GLY A 142 -2.71 2.50 -6.93
CA GLY A 142 -1.62 1.78 -6.28
C GLY A 142 -0.63 2.70 -5.57
N ARG A 143 -0.96 3.98 -5.39
CA ARG A 143 -0.13 4.92 -4.66
C ARG A 143 -0.21 4.66 -3.17
N LEU A 144 0.93 4.58 -2.51
CA LEU A 144 1.05 4.39 -1.08
C LEU A 144 0.47 5.61 -0.35
N LEU A 145 -0.59 5.36 0.43
CA LEU A 145 -1.17 6.35 1.35
C LEU A 145 -0.52 6.27 2.72
N GLY A 146 -0.15 5.05 3.15
CA GLY A 146 0.49 4.80 4.44
C GLY A 146 0.31 3.35 4.88
N THR A 147 0.43 3.13 6.19
CA THR A 147 0.11 1.85 6.83
C THR A 147 -0.92 2.04 7.93
N VAL A 148 -1.56 0.96 8.35
CA VAL A 148 -2.42 0.92 9.53
C VAL A 148 -1.94 -0.21 10.43
N HIS A 149 -1.88 0.04 11.72
CA HIS A 149 -1.41 -0.93 12.71
C HIS A 149 -2.57 -1.45 13.54
N ALA A 150 -2.52 -2.72 13.92
CA ALA A 150 -3.58 -3.35 14.72
C ALA A 150 -3.88 -2.56 16.00
N ASP A 151 -2.85 -1.96 16.61
CA ASP A 151 -2.95 -1.17 17.84
C ASP A 151 -3.79 0.11 17.70
N ASP A 152 -3.89 0.70 16.50
CA ASP A 152 -4.68 1.91 16.27
C ASP A 152 -6.14 1.63 15.89
N LEU A 153 -6.43 0.36 15.60
CA LEU A 153 -7.74 -0.10 15.18
C LEU A 153 -8.55 -0.67 16.37
N MET A 154 -7.97 -0.67 17.58
CA MET A 154 -8.57 -1.16 18.82
C MET A 154 -9.53 -0.16 19.46
#